data_AF-A0A6J4FK95-F1
#
_entry.id   AF-A0A6J4FK95-F1
#
_cell.length_a   1.000
_cell.length_b   1.000
_cell.length_c   1.000
_cell.angle_alpha   90.00
_cell.angle_beta   90.00
_cell.angle_gamma   90.00
#
_symmetry.space_group_name_H-M   'P 1'
#
loop_
_entity.id
_entity.type
_entity.pdbx_description
1 polymer ?
#
loop_
_entity_poly.entity_id
_entity_poly.type
_entity_poly.pdbx_seq_one_letter_code
_entity_poly.pdbx_strand_id
1 'polypeptide(L)'
;MVIATGKSQRQVGAMADHVSRALKSAGQHVQTEGEPQCDWVLVDAGDIIVHLFRPEVRAFYNLEKMWNVMEAKADAASAAAIRARAMQGG
;
A
#
# COMPACT_ATOMS: atom_id res chain seq x y z
N MET A 1 -4.99 6.06 1.60
CA MET A 1 -3.69 5.56 1.07
C MET A 1 -3.93 4.28 0.29
N VAL A 2 -3.27 4.13 -0.86
CA VAL A 2 -3.26 2.91 -1.67
C VAL A 2 -1.83 2.39 -1.77
N ILE A 3 -1.65 1.07 -1.71
CA ILE A 3 -0.35 0.42 -1.91
C ILE A 3 -0.52 -0.68 -2.96
N ALA A 4 0.34 -0.69 -3.98
CA ALA A 4 0.37 -1.71 -5.00
C ALA A 4 1.80 -2.16 -5.30
N THR A 5 1.93 -3.34 -5.93
CA THR A 5 3.22 -3.94 -6.24
C THR A 5 3.34 -4.26 -7.73
N GLY A 6 4.43 -3.79 -8.34
CA GLY A 6 4.86 -4.17 -9.68
C GLY A 6 6.04 -5.13 -9.62
N LYS A 7 6.06 -6.17 -10.47
CA LYS A 7 7.07 -7.24 -10.48
C LYS A 7 8.41 -6.82 -11.11
N SER A 8 8.49 -5.64 -11.71
CA SER A 8 9.72 -5.09 -12.30
C SER A 8 9.69 -3.56 -12.31
N GLN A 9 10.84 -2.92 -12.42
CA GLN A 9 10.94 -1.46 -12.58
C GLN A 9 10.08 -0.95 -13.74
N ARG A 10 10.12 -1.65 -14.89
CA ARG A 10 9.27 -1.31 -16.05
C ARG A 10 7.78 -1.36 -15.71
N GLN A 11 7.34 -2.35 -14.93
CA GLN A 11 5.93 -2.44 -14.53
C GLN A 11 5.55 -1.33 -13.56
N VAL A 12 6.41 -1.02 -12.58
CA VAL A 12 6.19 0.08 -11.63
C VAL A 12 6.09 1.41 -12.36
N GLY A 13 7.01 1.69 -13.29
CA GLY A 13 6.96 2.90 -14.12
C GLY A 13 5.68 2.98 -14.97
N ALA A 14 5.28 1.88 -15.62
CA ALA A 14 4.04 1.84 -16.39
C ALA A 14 2.78 2.06 -15.52
N MET A 15 2.77 1.52 -14.29
CA MET A 15 1.70 1.76 -13.32
C MET A 15 1.65 3.22 -12.90
N ALA A 16 2.80 3.82 -12.56
CA ALA A 16 2.89 5.23 -12.14
C ALA A 16 2.37 6.17 -13.23
N ASP A 17 2.84 5.97 -14.46
CA ASP A 17 2.45 6.73 -15.64
C ASP A 17 0.95 6.56 -15.96
N HIS A 18 0.42 5.33 -15.87
CA HIS A 18 -1.01 5.09 -16.05
C HIS A 18 -1.87 5.79 -14.99
N VAL A 19 -1.54 5.64 -13.71
CA VAL A 19 -2.29 6.24 -12.59
C VAL A 19 -2.20 7.78 -12.66
N SER A 20 -1.01 8.32 -12.89
CA SER A 20 -0.79 9.77 -13.02
C SER A 20 -1.64 10.38 -14.14
N ARG A 21 -1.64 9.76 -15.32
CA ARG A 21 -2.50 10.20 -16.42
C ARG A 21 -3.99 10.11 -16.09
N ALA A 22 -4.43 9.00 -15.53
CA ALA A 22 -5.85 8.81 -15.19
C ALA A 22 -6.34 9.88 -14.18
N LEU A 23 -5.55 10.16 -13.15
CA LEU A 23 -5.88 11.18 -12.15
C LEU A 23 -5.84 12.59 -12.72
N LYS A 24 -4.84 12.92 -13.55
CA LYS A 24 -4.78 14.20 -14.27
C LYS A 24 -5.99 14.39 -15.19
N SER A 25 -6.39 13.34 -15.93
CA SER A 25 -7.59 13.37 -16.77
C SER A 25 -8.89 13.54 -15.97
N ALA A 26 -8.91 13.14 -14.70
CA ALA A 26 -10.01 13.38 -13.77
C ALA A 26 -9.96 14.77 -13.10
N GLY A 27 -9.05 15.66 -13.53
CA GLY A 27 -8.93 17.02 -13.00
C GLY A 27 -8.15 17.14 -11.70
N GLN A 28 -7.45 16.07 -11.28
CA GLN A 28 -6.62 16.12 -10.08
C GLN A 28 -5.24 16.71 -10.38
N HIS A 29 -4.72 17.49 -9.44
CA HIS A 29 -3.31 17.87 -9.44
C HIS A 29 -2.49 16.68 -8.96
N VAL A 30 -1.45 16.27 -9.71
CA VAL A 30 -0.68 15.07 -9.42
C VAL A 30 0.81 15.37 -9.41
N GLN A 31 1.49 14.99 -8.35
CA GLN A 31 2.94 14.97 -8.22
C GLN A 31 3.45 13.53 -8.14
N THR A 32 4.61 13.26 -8.73
CA THR A 32 5.24 11.94 -8.70
C THR A 32 6.69 12.03 -8.24
N GLU A 33 7.08 11.10 -7.38
CA GLU A 33 8.44 10.99 -6.85
C GLU A 33 8.99 9.57 -7.04
N GLY A 34 10.30 9.44 -7.28
CA GLY A 34 10.97 8.14 -7.42
C GLY A 34 10.88 7.49 -8.81
N GLU A 35 10.23 8.13 -9.79
CA GLU A 35 10.11 7.64 -11.18
C GLU A 35 11.45 7.24 -11.84
N PRO A 36 12.59 7.94 -11.65
CA PRO A 36 13.83 7.57 -12.33
C PRO A 36 14.36 6.17 -11.97
N GLN A 37 14.08 5.67 -10.76
CA GLN A 37 14.54 4.35 -10.27
C GLN A 37 13.44 3.29 -10.37
N CYS A 38 12.15 3.68 -10.23
CA CYS A 38 11.00 2.76 -10.28
C CYS A 38 11.05 1.60 -9.28
N ASP A 39 11.87 1.70 -8.23
CA ASP A 39 11.91 0.73 -7.13
C ASP A 39 10.81 1.03 -6.10
N TRP A 40 10.53 2.32 -5.88
CA TRP A 40 9.36 2.85 -5.18
C TRP A 40 8.98 4.18 -5.83
N VAL A 41 7.73 4.27 -6.31
CA VAL A 41 7.14 5.50 -6.82
C VAL A 41 6.00 5.93 -5.92
N LEU A 42 5.99 7.21 -5.55
CA LEU A 42 4.88 7.85 -4.85
C LEU A 42 4.11 8.71 -5.84
N VAL A 43 2.79 8.50 -5.91
CA VAL A 43 1.87 9.34 -6.68
C VAL A 43 0.98 10.07 -5.68
N ASP A 44 1.17 11.38 -5.56
CA ASP A 44 0.41 12.25 -4.68
C ASP A 44 -0.64 13.02 -5.49
N ALA A 45 -1.91 12.84 -5.11
CA ALA A 45 -3.05 13.56 -5.67
C ALA A 45 -3.84 14.33 -4.60
N GLY A 46 -3.17 14.77 -3.53
CA GLY A 46 -3.79 15.45 -2.40
C GLY A 46 -4.51 14.47 -1.47
N ASP A 47 -5.79 14.21 -1.73
CA ASP A 47 -6.62 13.35 -0.87
C ASP A 47 -6.26 11.86 -0.96
N ILE A 48 -5.59 11.47 -2.06
CA ILE A 48 -5.19 10.08 -2.32
C ILE A 48 -3.70 10.04 -2.61
N ILE A 49 -2.98 9.28 -1.79
CA ILE A 49 -1.58 8.93 -2.01
C ILE A 49 -1.50 7.45 -2.40
N VAL A 50 -0.86 7.17 -3.53
CA VAL A 50 -0.62 5.83 -4.07
C VAL A 50 0.86 5.49 -4.00
N HIS A 51 1.19 4.39 -3.31
CA HIS A 51 2.54 3.87 -3.22
C HIS A 51 2.69 2.66 -4.14
N LEU A 52 3.60 2.75 -5.11
CA LEU A 52 3.89 1.69 -6.06
C LEU A 52 5.28 1.13 -5.76
N PHE A 53 5.34 -0.14 -5.39
CA PHE A 53 6.59 -0.76 -4.96
C PHE A 53 7.02 -1.91 -5.85
N ARG A 54 8.32 -2.18 -5.88
CA ARG A 54 8.83 -3.53 -6.13
C ARG A 54 8.67 -4.42 -4.90
N PRO A 55 8.55 -5.75 -5.05
CA PRO A 55 8.27 -6.66 -3.94
C PRO A 55 9.28 -6.55 -2.79
N GLU A 56 10.57 -6.54 -3.11
CA GLU A 56 11.66 -6.46 -2.13
C GLU A 56 11.70 -5.12 -1.40
N VAL A 57 11.36 -4.02 -2.08
CA VAL A 57 11.32 -2.69 -1.50
C VAL A 57 10.12 -2.52 -0.57
N ARG A 58 8.94 -3.04 -0.96
CA ARG A 58 7.76 -3.09 -0.08
C ARG A 58 8.04 -3.86 1.19
N ALA A 59 8.70 -5.02 1.07
CA ALA A 59 9.04 -5.86 2.21
C ALA A 59 10.06 -5.19 3.16
N PHE A 60 11.01 -4.44 2.61
CA PHE A 60 12.01 -3.71 3.39
C PHE A 60 11.39 -2.54 4.17
N TYR A 61 10.64 -1.66 3.49
CA TYR A 61 10.05 -0.47 4.13
C TYR A 61 8.80 -0.79 4.96
N ASN A 62 8.03 -1.79 4.54
CA ASN A 62 6.94 -2.38 5.30
C ASN A 62 5.97 -1.35 5.93
N LEU A 63 5.64 -0.31 5.14
CA LEU A 63 4.77 0.80 5.57
C LEU A 63 3.40 0.28 6.06
N GLU A 64 2.97 -0.87 5.57
CA GLU A 64 1.72 -1.51 5.99
C GLU A 64 1.64 -1.71 7.51
N LYS A 65 2.75 -2.02 8.18
CA LYS A 65 2.77 -2.17 9.66
C LYS A 65 2.64 -0.84 10.40
N MET A 66 3.25 0.21 9.87
CA MET A 66 3.27 1.53 10.53
C MET A 66 1.91 2.23 10.45
N TRP A 67 1.18 2.03 9.35
CA TRP A 67 -0.14 2.63 9.13
C TRP A 67 -1.30 1.64 9.33
N ASN A 68 -1.04 0.47 9.95
CA ASN A 68 -2.05 -0.57 10.04
C ASN A 68 -3.11 -0.31 11.11
N VAL A 69 -4.30 0.10 10.65
CA VAL A 69 -5.56 -0.08 11.39
C VAL A 69 -6.14 -1.50 11.14
N MET A 70 -5.64 -2.25 10.14
CA MET A 70 -6.17 -3.57 9.76
C MET A 70 -5.49 -4.78 10.44
N GLU A 71 -4.17 -4.79 10.67
CA GLU A 71 -3.52 -5.83 11.52
C GLU A 71 -4.02 -5.73 12.96
N ALA A 72 -4.17 -4.52 13.50
CA ALA A 72 -4.75 -4.33 14.83
C ALA A 72 -6.13 -5.00 14.97
N LYS A 73 -6.94 -4.98 13.91
CA LYS A 73 -8.25 -5.64 13.87
C LYS A 73 -8.14 -7.16 13.73
N ALA A 74 -7.18 -7.66 12.96
CA ALA A 74 -6.93 -9.10 12.80
C ALA A 74 -6.35 -9.73 14.08
N ASP A 75 -5.41 -9.06 14.74
CA ASP A 75 -4.82 -9.48 16.02
C ASP A 75 -5.85 -9.47 17.15
N ALA A 76 -6.68 -8.43 17.22
CA ALA A 76 -7.78 -8.36 18.19
C ALA A 76 -8.82 -9.48 17.98
N ALA A 77 -9.16 -9.80 16.73
CA ALA A 77 -10.08 -10.88 16.39
C ALA A 77 -9.49 -12.26 16.76
N SER A 78 -8.21 -12.48 16.50
CA SER A 78 -7.51 -13.73 16.81
C SER A 78 -7.38 -13.94 18.33
N ALA A 79 -7.03 -12.90 19.09
CA ALA A 79 -6.97 -12.94 20.55
C ALA A 79 -8.35 -13.18 21.19
N ALA A 80 -9.41 -12.58 20.65
CA ALA A 80 -10.78 -12.81 21.10
C ALA A 80 -11.24 -14.25 20.83
N ALA A 81 -10.89 -14.83 19.67
CA ALA A 81 -11.21 -16.22 19.34
C ALA A 81 -10.52 -17.24 20.28
N ILE A 82 -9.25 -16.99 20.63
CA ILE A 82 -8.50 -17.82 21.59
C ILE A 82 -9.17 -17.79 22.98
N ARG A 83 -9.55 -16.59 23.45
CA ARG A 83 -10.24 -16.43 24.75
C ARG A 83 -11.62 -17.09 24.76
N ALA A 84 -12.40 -16.97 23.69
CA ALA A 84 -13.71 -17.60 23.58
C ALA A 84 -13.63 -19.13 23.61
N ARG A 85 -12.60 -19.71 22.97
CA ARG A 85 -12.37 -21.16 22.98
C ARG A 85 -11.93 -21.68 24.36
N ALA A 86 -11.17 -20.89 25.11
CA ALA A 86 -10.79 -21.24 26.49
C ALA A 86 -11.98 -21.25 27.46
N MET A 87 -13.03 -20.45 27.19
CA MET A 87 -14.23 -20.35 28.05
C MET A 87 -15.29 -21.44 27.79
N GLN A 88 -15.22 -22.17 26.67
CA GLN A 88 -16.21 -23.19 26.29
C GLN A 88 -15.75 -24.63 26.61
N GLY A 89 -14.53 -24.81 27.11
CA GLY A 89 -13.92 -26.12 27.37
C GLY A 89 -13.86 -26.53 28.84
N GLY A 90 -14.71 -25.96 29.71
CA GLY A 90 -14.79 -26.26 31.14
C GLY A 90 -16.02 -27.08 31.50
#